data_AF-A0AAD5T624-F1
#
_entry.id   AF-A0AAD5T624-F1
#
_cell.length_a   1.000
_cell.length_b   1.000
_cell.length_c   1.000
_cell.angle_alpha   90.00
_cell.angle_beta   90.00
_cell.angle_gamma   90.00
#
_symmetry.space_group_name_H-M   'P 1'
#
loop_
_entity.id
_entity.type
_entity.pdbx_description
1 polymer ?
#
loop_
_entity_poly.entity_id
_entity_poly.type
_entity_poly.pdbx_seq_one_letter_code
_entity_poly.pdbx_strand_id
1 'polypeptide(L)'
;MAVQEIVMVSAPTRDLLTAETERRGTSFPVLACQDNNGRGGKCFMAFPDHDTCLQYIESKPPSERNQYEIIRGDQSSCLYLDIDPNHTTNPEGLADSLKGHLKQFLTGLGLDQCEILVLSASNDTKTSFHFVVRGEWVTENCEVRVRLVRLFISWIKNKDPAFDTSVIDSRVYSSWQCFRTIFSTKVNQDRWFVPIHPKVNFEAKEYFVTYIPDLDNTRVIKLTDLPQ
;
A
#
# COMPACT_ATOMS: atom_id res chain seq x y z
N MET A 1 10.23 22.25 -22.53
CA MET A 1 9.00 22.07 -21.75
C MET A 1 9.23 22.71 -20.40
N ALA A 2 8.36 23.62 -19.96
CA ALA A 2 8.48 24.22 -18.63
C ALA A 2 8.23 23.14 -17.58
N VAL A 3 9.14 23.00 -16.61
CA VAL A 3 8.95 22.10 -15.46
C VAL A 3 7.86 22.72 -14.61
N GLN A 4 6.69 22.09 -14.57
CA GLN A 4 5.62 22.49 -13.66
C GLN A 4 6.14 22.36 -12.23
N GLU A 5 6.01 23.41 -11.42
CA GLU A 5 6.46 23.39 -10.03
C GLU A 5 5.61 22.39 -9.25
N ILE A 6 6.25 21.38 -8.67
CA ILE A 6 5.58 20.36 -7.85
C ILE A 6 5.17 21.02 -6.53
N VAL A 7 3.86 21.14 -6.31
CA VAL A 7 3.33 21.68 -5.05
C VAL A 7 3.45 20.60 -3.97
N MET A 8 4.35 20.82 -3.00
CA MET A 8 4.60 19.89 -1.90
C MET A 8 4.97 20.67 -0.63
N VAL A 9 4.61 20.12 0.53
CA VAL A 9 5.15 20.52 1.83
C VAL A 9 6.11 19.44 2.30
N SER A 10 7.29 19.82 2.80
CA SER A 10 8.22 18.86 3.43
C SER A 10 8.68 19.32 4.80
N ALA A 11 8.94 18.36 5.68
CA ALA A 11 9.42 18.62 7.03
C ALA A 11 10.28 17.44 7.55
N PRO A 12 11.24 17.70 8.46
CA PRO A 12 12.09 16.65 9.01
C PRO A 12 11.38 15.74 10.02
N THR A 13 10.21 16.15 10.53
CA THR A 13 9.39 15.39 11.47
C THR A 13 7.91 15.44 11.11
N ARG A 14 7.14 14.48 11.64
CA ARG A 14 5.68 14.38 11.44
C ARG A 14 4.97 15.61 12.00
N ASP A 15 5.31 16.00 13.23
CA ASP A 15 4.65 17.11 13.92
C ASP A 15 4.86 18.43 13.18
N LEU A 16 6.06 18.65 12.64
CA LEU A 16 6.35 19.82 11.81
C LEU A 16 5.61 19.78 10.47
N LEU A 17 5.45 18.60 9.86
CA LEU A 17 4.64 18.46 8.65
C LEU A 17 3.19 18.86 8.93
N THR A 18 2.59 18.31 10.00
CA THR A 18 1.21 18.60 10.40
C THR A 18 1.02 20.10 10.62
N ALA A 19 1.87 20.72 11.45
CA ALA A 19 1.78 22.16 11.75
C ALA A 19 1.90 23.03 10.47
N GLU A 20 2.77 22.65 9.54
CA GLU A 20 2.95 23.39 8.29
C GLU A 20 1.76 23.20 7.33
N THR A 21 1.17 22.00 7.27
CA THR A 21 -0.04 21.77 6.47
C THR A 21 -1.25 22.53 7.03
N GLU A 22 -1.41 22.58 8.36
CA GLU A 22 -2.46 23.36 9.03
C GLU A 22 -2.28 24.86 8.79
N ARG A 23 -1.05 25.37 8.92
CA ARG A 23 -0.72 26.79 8.70
C ARG A 23 -1.07 27.26 7.28
N ARG A 24 -0.94 26.39 6.28
CA ARG A 24 -1.25 26.72 4.88
C ARG A 24 -2.75 26.76 4.59
N GLY A 25 -3.60 26.15 5.43
CA GLY A 25 -5.04 26.11 5.23
C GLY A 25 -5.49 25.34 3.98
N THR A 26 -4.60 24.55 3.37
CA THR A 26 -4.87 23.71 2.18
C THR A 26 -4.86 22.24 2.59
N SER A 27 -5.77 21.45 2.03
CA SER A 27 -5.80 19.99 2.25
C SER A 27 -4.66 19.30 1.51
N PHE A 28 -3.89 18.48 2.22
CA PHE A 28 -2.89 17.58 1.66
C PHE A 28 -3.25 16.13 2.01
N PRO A 29 -4.11 15.48 1.22
CA PRO A 29 -4.64 14.14 1.55
C PRO A 29 -3.58 13.05 1.40
N VAL A 30 -2.50 13.30 0.66
CA VAL A 30 -1.46 12.31 0.39
C VAL A 30 -0.23 12.62 1.22
N LEU A 31 0.02 11.75 2.19
CA LEU A 31 1.21 11.81 3.04
C LEU A 31 2.22 10.79 2.58
N ALA A 32 3.48 11.18 2.53
CA ALA A 32 4.58 10.29 2.21
C ALA A 32 5.80 10.58 3.08
N CYS A 33 6.76 9.65 3.07
CA CYS A 33 8.07 9.90 3.60
C CYS A 33 9.15 9.34 2.68
N GLN A 34 10.35 9.89 2.82
CA GLN A 34 11.54 9.45 2.13
C GLN A 34 12.55 9.00 3.18
N ASP A 35 13.18 7.85 2.99
CA ASP A 35 14.33 7.49 3.82
C ASP A 35 15.54 8.37 3.46
N ASN A 36 16.09 9.11 4.41
CA ASN A 36 17.26 9.96 4.19
C ASN A 36 18.58 9.18 4.31
N ASN A 37 18.55 8.03 4.98
CA ASN A 37 19.71 7.18 5.20
C ASN A 37 19.29 5.75 5.58
N GLY A 38 20.26 4.82 5.56
CA GLY A 38 20.03 3.44 6.01
C GLY A 38 19.82 3.27 7.53
N ARG A 39 19.80 4.36 8.32
CA ARG A 39 19.58 4.34 9.78
C ARG A 39 18.13 4.66 10.15
N GLY A 40 17.23 4.75 9.17
CA GLY A 40 15.80 4.99 9.39
C GLY A 40 15.43 6.46 9.60
N GLY A 41 16.34 7.41 9.34
CA GLY A 41 15.99 8.83 9.29
C GLY A 41 15.03 9.09 8.13
N LYS A 42 13.95 9.85 8.36
CA LYS A 42 12.92 10.12 7.36
C LYS A 42 12.71 11.61 7.14
N CYS A 43 12.47 12.01 5.89
CA CYS A 43 11.86 13.29 5.55
C CYS A 43 10.38 13.04 5.27
N PHE A 44 9.50 13.85 5.84
CA PHE A 44 8.06 13.74 5.66
C PHE A 44 7.59 14.74 4.62
N MET A 45 6.61 14.34 3.81
CA MET A 45 6.10 15.10 2.69
C MET A 45 4.58 15.03 2.63
N ALA A 46 3.95 16.10 2.19
CA ALA A 46 2.51 16.17 1.94
C ALA A 46 2.26 16.68 0.51
N PHE A 47 1.36 16.01 -0.20
CA PHE A 47 1.02 16.27 -1.60
C PHE A 47 -0.49 16.56 -1.75
N PRO A 48 -0.89 17.41 -2.70
CA PRO A 48 -2.30 17.74 -2.94
C PRO A 48 -3.10 16.55 -3.47
N ASP A 49 -2.44 15.64 -4.21
CA ASP A 49 -3.05 14.46 -4.80
C ASP A 49 -1.98 13.38 -5.10
N HIS A 50 -2.46 12.18 -5.47
CA HIS A 50 -1.60 11.04 -5.77
C HIS A 50 -0.81 11.22 -7.07
N ASP A 51 -1.34 11.96 -8.05
CA ASP A 51 -0.65 12.24 -9.31
C ASP A 51 0.59 13.11 -9.08
N THR A 52 0.48 14.15 -8.25
CA THR A 52 1.58 15.02 -7.85
C THR A 52 2.64 14.24 -7.05
N CYS A 53 2.20 13.34 -6.17
CA CYS A 53 3.11 12.45 -5.44
C CYS A 53 3.89 11.52 -6.39
N LEU A 54 3.20 10.93 -7.38
CA LEU A 54 3.80 10.06 -8.38
C LEU A 54 4.78 10.82 -9.27
N GLN A 55 4.41 12.01 -9.76
CA GLN A 55 5.30 12.89 -10.51
C GLN A 55 6.59 13.20 -9.73
N TYR A 56 6.47 13.45 -8.43
CA TYR A 56 7.62 13.65 -7.56
C TYR A 56 8.52 12.41 -7.52
N ILE A 57 7.96 11.22 -7.32
CA ILE A 57 8.71 9.94 -7.29
C ILE A 57 9.43 9.72 -8.62
N GLU A 58 8.74 9.89 -9.74
CA GLU A 58 9.27 9.65 -11.08
C GLU A 58 10.33 10.67 -11.49
N SER A 59 10.26 11.90 -10.97
CA SER A 59 11.27 12.95 -11.18
C SER A 59 12.65 12.58 -10.61
N LYS A 60 12.71 11.63 -9.67
CA LYS A 60 13.95 11.15 -9.06
C LYS A 60 14.59 10.05 -9.91
N PRO A 61 15.93 9.96 -9.95
CA PRO A 61 16.60 8.80 -10.52
C PRO A 61 16.21 7.53 -9.74
N PRO A 62 16.12 6.35 -10.38
CA PRO A 62 15.66 5.12 -9.73
C PRO A 62 16.38 4.78 -8.41
N SER A 63 17.68 5.05 -8.31
CA SER A 63 18.49 4.84 -7.10
C SER A 63 18.10 5.72 -5.90
N GLU A 64 17.36 6.81 -6.14
CA GLU A 64 16.88 7.77 -5.13
C GLU A 64 15.36 7.68 -4.91
N ARG A 65 14.69 6.71 -5.55
CA ARG A 65 13.27 6.48 -5.35
C ARG A 65 13.05 5.66 -4.09
N ASN A 66 13.15 6.28 -2.92
CA ASN A 66 13.00 5.62 -1.63
C ASN A 66 11.82 6.17 -0.83
N GLN A 67 10.71 6.36 -1.55
CA GLN A 67 9.48 6.92 -1.02
C GLN A 67 8.52 5.83 -0.51
N TYR A 68 7.78 6.20 0.53
CA TYR A 68 6.72 5.40 1.14
C TYR A 68 5.49 6.28 1.27
N GLU A 69 4.31 5.77 0.95
CA GLU A 69 3.07 6.39 1.38
C GLU A 69 2.89 6.17 2.89
N ILE A 70 2.23 7.12 3.54
CA ILE A 70 1.89 7.04 4.95
C ILE A 70 0.41 6.73 5.07
N ILE A 71 0.12 5.57 5.65
CA ILE A 71 -1.25 5.13 5.93
C ILE A 71 -1.55 5.45 7.39
N ARG A 72 -2.44 6.42 7.61
CA ARG A 72 -2.90 6.75 8.96
C ARG A 72 -3.88 5.69 9.48
N GLY A 73 -3.90 5.50 10.78
CA GLY A 73 -4.74 4.50 11.43
C GLY A 73 -6.21 4.82 11.32
N ASP A 74 -6.55 6.10 11.42
CA ASP A 74 -7.91 6.65 11.43
C ASP A 74 -8.48 6.92 10.03
N GLN A 75 -7.69 6.74 8.96
CA GLN A 75 -8.15 7.00 7.60
C GLN A 75 -8.66 5.75 6.89
N SER A 76 -9.67 5.99 6.04
CA SER A 76 -10.15 4.99 5.09
C SER A 76 -9.05 4.65 4.10
N SER A 77 -8.97 3.37 3.73
CA SER A 77 -8.03 2.92 2.70
C SER A 77 -8.49 1.61 2.09
N CYS A 78 -7.96 1.27 0.92
CA CYS A 78 -8.15 -0.05 0.37
C CYS A 78 -7.56 -1.13 1.29
N LEU A 79 -8.07 -2.36 1.18
CA LEU A 79 -7.42 -3.51 1.78
C LEU A 79 -6.10 -3.76 1.03
N TYR A 80 -5.04 -4.05 1.77
CA TYR A 80 -3.73 -4.37 1.22
C TYR A 80 -3.10 -5.49 2.03
N LEU A 81 -2.18 -6.23 1.42
CA LEU A 81 -1.33 -7.21 2.11
C LEU A 81 0.14 -6.92 1.79
N ASP A 82 1.02 -7.06 2.78
CA ASP A 82 2.47 -7.14 2.58
C ASP A 82 2.90 -8.59 2.71
N ILE A 83 3.57 -9.11 1.68
CA ILE A 83 3.96 -10.53 1.58
C ILE A 83 5.48 -10.60 1.55
N ASP A 84 6.08 -11.21 2.56
CA ASP A 84 7.53 -11.35 2.70
C ASP A 84 7.91 -12.82 3.02
N PRO A 85 7.84 -13.71 2.01
CA PRO A 85 8.39 -15.05 2.14
C PRO A 85 9.91 -14.92 2.05
N ASN A 86 10.65 -15.32 3.10
CA ASN A 86 12.10 -15.18 3.21
C ASN A 86 12.86 -15.44 1.88
N HIS A 87 12.44 -16.43 1.09
CA HIS A 87 12.66 -16.57 -0.35
C HIS A 87 11.73 -17.66 -0.91
N THR A 88 11.32 -17.59 -2.18
CA THR A 88 10.66 -18.71 -2.88
C THR A 88 11.19 -18.86 -4.31
N THR A 89 11.29 -20.12 -4.76
CA THR A 89 11.70 -20.48 -6.12
C THR A 89 10.58 -20.30 -7.15
N ASN A 90 9.33 -20.11 -6.71
CA ASN A 90 8.20 -19.80 -7.58
C ASN A 90 7.42 -18.58 -7.06
N PRO A 91 7.97 -17.36 -7.21
CA PRO A 91 7.32 -16.12 -6.78
C PRO A 91 5.93 -15.91 -7.41
N GLU A 92 5.82 -16.08 -8.73
CA GLU A 92 4.57 -15.85 -9.46
C GLU A 92 3.48 -16.84 -9.04
N GLY A 93 3.80 -18.13 -8.93
CA GLY A 93 2.84 -19.13 -8.46
C GLY A 93 2.37 -18.89 -7.02
N LEU A 94 3.24 -18.38 -6.14
CA LEU A 94 2.84 -17.95 -4.80
C LEU A 94 1.88 -16.77 -4.86
N ALA A 95 2.20 -15.75 -5.67
CA ALA A 95 1.35 -14.58 -5.83
C ALA A 95 -0.04 -14.95 -6.38
N ASP A 96 -0.10 -15.81 -7.40
CA ASP A 96 -1.35 -16.27 -8.01
C ASP A 96 -2.18 -17.12 -7.05
N SER A 97 -1.55 -18.04 -6.32
CA SER A 97 -2.22 -18.84 -5.29
C SER A 97 -2.84 -17.96 -4.21
N LEU A 98 -2.07 -17.01 -3.67
CA LEU A 98 -2.56 -16.09 -2.64
C LEU A 98 -3.66 -15.16 -3.18
N LYS A 99 -3.53 -14.69 -4.42
CA LYS A 99 -4.56 -13.91 -5.11
C LYS A 99 -5.86 -14.70 -5.26
N GLY A 100 -5.77 -15.98 -5.61
CA GLY A 100 -6.90 -16.90 -5.70
C GLY A 100 -7.60 -17.09 -4.35
N HIS A 101 -6.83 -17.34 -3.28
CA HIS A 101 -7.34 -17.43 -1.91
C HIS A 101 -8.02 -16.13 -1.46
N LEU A 102 -7.37 -14.98 -1.68
CA LEU A 102 -7.94 -13.69 -1.30
C LEU A 102 -9.24 -13.41 -2.03
N LYS A 103 -9.33 -13.71 -3.34
CA LYS A 103 -10.56 -13.54 -4.11
C LYS A 103 -11.70 -14.41 -3.58
N GLN A 104 -11.45 -15.69 -3.31
CA GLN A 104 -12.45 -16.59 -2.73
C GLN A 104 -12.93 -16.13 -1.35
N PHE A 105 -12.01 -15.70 -0.49
CA PHE A 105 -12.34 -15.15 0.82
C PHE A 105 -13.24 -13.92 0.72
N LEU A 106 -12.88 -12.96 -0.13
CA LEU A 106 -13.66 -11.74 -0.35
C LEU A 106 -15.05 -12.05 -0.94
N THR A 107 -15.15 -13.01 -1.86
CA THR A 107 -16.45 -13.50 -2.34
C THR A 107 -17.31 -14.06 -1.22
N GLY A 108 -16.72 -14.82 -0.28
CA GLY A 108 -17.43 -15.33 0.90
C GLY A 108 -17.99 -14.24 1.82
N LEU A 109 -17.46 -13.01 1.74
CA LEU A 109 -17.92 -11.84 2.49
C LEU A 109 -18.87 -10.94 1.67
N GLY A 110 -19.18 -11.28 0.42
CA GLY A 110 -19.94 -10.40 -0.49
C GLY A 110 -19.16 -9.15 -0.90
N LEU A 111 -17.83 -9.27 -1.01
CA LEU A 111 -16.88 -8.23 -1.42
C LEU A 111 -16.22 -8.60 -2.77
N ASP A 112 -16.90 -9.38 -3.60
CA ASP A 112 -16.39 -9.99 -4.84
C ASP A 112 -16.18 -9.04 -6.01
N GLN A 113 -16.84 -7.88 -6.01
CA GLN A 113 -16.64 -6.82 -7.01
C GLN A 113 -15.33 -6.09 -6.77
N CYS A 114 -14.22 -6.81 -6.92
CA CYS A 114 -12.88 -6.31 -6.71
C CYS A 114 -11.84 -6.89 -7.68
N GLU A 115 -10.76 -6.13 -7.81
CA GLU A 115 -9.55 -6.44 -8.52
C GLU A 115 -8.37 -6.41 -7.56
N ILE A 116 -7.49 -7.40 -7.69
CA ILE A 116 -6.30 -7.52 -6.84
C ILE A 116 -5.08 -7.17 -7.70
N LEU A 117 -4.52 -6.01 -7.39
CA LEU A 117 -3.29 -5.50 -7.99
C LEU A 117 -2.10 -6.01 -7.18
N VAL A 118 -1.05 -6.45 -7.88
CA VAL A 118 0.14 -7.04 -7.24
C VAL A 118 1.38 -6.33 -7.75
N LEU A 119 2.15 -5.76 -6.81
CA LEU A 119 3.51 -5.28 -7.03
C LEU A 119 4.50 -6.33 -6.54
N SER A 120 5.60 -6.51 -7.26
CA SER A 120 6.75 -7.31 -6.86
C SER A 120 7.99 -6.43 -6.74
N ALA A 121 8.74 -6.65 -5.66
CA ALA A 121 10.12 -6.21 -5.51
C ALA A 121 11.01 -7.42 -5.23
N SER A 122 10.76 -8.51 -5.98
CA SER A 122 11.45 -9.78 -5.87
C SER A 122 12.73 -9.80 -6.71
N ASN A 123 13.72 -10.56 -6.25
CA ASN A 123 14.93 -10.90 -7.00
C ASN A 123 15.39 -12.32 -6.59
N ASP A 124 16.58 -12.71 -7.05
CA ASP A 124 17.14 -14.05 -6.80
C ASP A 124 17.33 -14.40 -5.32
N THR A 125 17.31 -13.41 -4.42
CA THR A 125 17.62 -13.60 -2.99
C THR A 125 16.45 -13.30 -2.05
N LYS A 126 15.44 -12.57 -2.51
CA LYS A 126 14.32 -12.15 -1.69
C LYS A 126 13.06 -12.05 -2.54
N THR A 127 11.98 -12.63 -2.05
CA THR A 127 10.65 -12.45 -2.62
C THR A 127 9.91 -11.41 -1.78
N SER A 128 9.17 -10.51 -2.42
CA SER A 128 8.39 -9.51 -1.71
C SER A 128 7.28 -8.98 -2.60
N PHE A 129 6.05 -8.99 -2.09
CA PHE A 129 4.89 -8.50 -2.82
C PHE A 129 4.07 -7.52 -2.00
N HIS A 130 3.50 -6.53 -2.67
CA HIS A 130 2.39 -5.76 -2.14
C HIS A 130 1.13 -6.10 -2.92
N PHE A 131 0.08 -6.48 -2.22
CA PHE A 131 -1.24 -6.68 -2.78
C PHE A 131 -2.09 -5.47 -2.43
N VAL A 132 -2.82 -4.93 -3.40
CA VAL A 132 -3.76 -3.84 -3.21
C VAL A 132 -5.10 -4.22 -3.82
N VAL A 133 -6.15 -4.22 -3.01
CA VAL A 133 -7.50 -4.63 -3.40
C VAL A 133 -8.30 -3.39 -3.81
N ARG A 134 -8.64 -3.31 -5.10
CA ARG A 134 -9.50 -2.27 -5.67
C ARG A 134 -10.91 -2.80 -5.80
N GLY A 135 -11.90 -2.08 -5.29
CA GLY A 135 -13.30 -2.46 -5.45
C GLY A 135 -14.19 -1.28 -5.11
N GLU A 136 -15.50 -1.50 -5.14
CA GLU A 136 -16.51 -0.49 -4.76
C GLU A 136 -16.60 -0.32 -3.24
N TRP A 137 -15.55 -0.68 -2.51
CA TRP A 137 -15.47 -0.62 -1.06
C TRP A 137 -14.05 -0.35 -0.55
N VAL A 138 -13.96 0.26 0.63
CA VAL A 138 -12.72 0.51 1.38
C VAL A 138 -12.91 0.12 2.84
N THR A 139 -11.80 -0.04 3.55
CA THR A 139 -11.81 -0.22 5.00
C THR A 139 -11.86 1.13 5.71
N GLU A 140 -12.63 1.23 6.80
CA GLU A 140 -12.77 2.48 7.57
C GLU A 140 -11.47 2.94 8.23
N ASN A 141 -10.73 2.02 8.85
CA ASN A 141 -9.57 2.32 9.68
C ASN A 141 -8.66 1.09 9.85
N CYS A 142 -7.55 1.24 10.58
CA CYS A 142 -6.57 0.18 10.78
C CYS A 142 -7.14 -1.02 11.55
N GLU A 143 -8.10 -0.82 12.44
CA GLU A 143 -8.70 -1.92 13.19
C GLU A 143 -9.49 -2.85 12.27
N VAL A 144 -10.28 -2.28 11.35
CA VAL A 144 -10.99 -3.04 10.30
C VAL A 144 -10.00 -3.81 9.43
N ARG A 145 -8.89 -3.18 9.01
CA ARG A 145 -7.84 -3.84 8.21
C ARG A 145 -7.22 -5.02 8.96
N VAL A 146 -6.81 -4.83 10.21
CA VAL A 146 -6.28 -5.89 11.06
C VAL A 146 -7.29 -7.04 11.19
N ARG A 147 -8.57 -6.73 11.41
CA ARG A 147 -9.62 -7.74 11.55
C ARG A 147 -9.81 -8.54 10.26
N LEU A 148 -9.93 -7.89 9.11
CA LEU A 148 -10.05 -8.56 7.81
C LEU A 148 -8.87 -9.49 7.52
N VAL A 149 -7.64 -9.04 7.80
CA VAL A 149 -6.43 -9.83 7.54
C VAL A 149 -6.34 -11.02 8.48
N ARG A 150 -6.72 -10.86 9.75
CA ARG A 150 -6.81 -11.98 10.70
C ARG A 150 -7.89 -12.99 10.28
N LEU A 151 -9.06 -12.52 9.84
CA LEU A 151 -10.11 -13.38 9.31
C LEU A 151 -9.62 -14.14 8.08
N PHE A 152 -8.93 -13.47 7.16
CA PHE A 152 -8.35 -14.09 5.98
C PHE A 152 -7.31 -15.16 6.32
N ILE A 153 -6.37 -14.88 7.24
CA ILE A 153 -5.37 -15.84 7.70
C ILE A 153 -6.03 -17.07 8.33
N SER A 154 -7.03 -16.86 9.20
CA SER A 154 -7.78 -17.96 9.82
C SER A 154 -8.56 -18.76 8.79
N TRP A 155 -9.17 -18.09 7.80
CA TRP A 155 -9.89 -18.74 6.70
C TRP A 155 -8.94 -19.60 5.86
N ILE A 156 -7.75 -19.11 5.49
CA ILE A 156 -6.75 -19.90 4.76
C ILE A 156 -6.35 -21.13 5.59
N LYS A 157 -6.01 -20.96 6.87
CA LYS A 157 -5.60 -22.10 7.73
C LYS A 157 -6.63 -23.22 7.79
N ASN A 158 -7.91 -22.88 7.71
CA ASN A 158 -9.00 -23.86 7.69
C ASN A 158 -9.22 -24.45 6.29
N LYS A 159 -9.08 -23.64 5.23
CA LYS A 159 -9.37 -24.03 3.84
C LYS A 159 -8.24 -24.80 3.18
N ASP A 160 -7.01 -24.36 3.42
CA ASP A 160 -5.76 -24.93 2.93
C ASP A 160 -4.71 -24.92 4.08
N PRO A 161 -4.76 -25.91 4.99
CA PRO A 161 -3.84 -25.99 6.13
C PRO A 161 -2.36 -26.12 5.75
N ALA A 162 -2.07 -26.50 4.50
CA ALA A 162 -0.70 -26.62 4.00
C ALA A 162 -0.12 -25.26 3.57
N PHE A 163 -0.95 -24.24 3.36
CA PHE A 163 -0.49 -22.91 3.00
C PHE A 163 0.22 -22.23 4.17
N ASP A 164 1.47 -21.83 3.95
CA ASP A 164 2.23 -21.07 4.95
C ASP A 164 1.72 -19.64 5.06
N THR A 165 0.80 -19.40 5.99
CA THR A 165 0.28 -18.04 6.28
C THR A 165 1.30 -17.10 6.94
N SER A 166 2.47 -17.59 7.37
CA SER A 166 3.49 -16.73 7.99
C SER A 166 4.13 -15.74 7.02
N VAL A 167 3.97 -15.98 5.70
CA VAL A 167 4.41 -15.07 4.64
C VAL A 167 3.62 -13.76 4.60
N ILE A 168 2.44 -13.70 5.23
CA ILE A 168 1.59 -12.51 5.29
C ILE A 168 2.01 -11.67 6.50
N ASP A 169 2.68 -10.53 6.26
CA ASP A 169 3.07 -9.63 7.34
C ASP A 169 1.83 -8.91 7.90
N SER A 170 1.54 -9.17 9.17
CA SER A 170 0.43 -8.56 9.91
C SER A 170 0.84 -7.35 10.74
N ARG A 171 2.13 -7.00 10.76
CA ARG A 171 2.66 -5.86 11.52
C ARG A 171 2.51 -4.54 10.77
N VAL A 172 2.11 -4.59 9.51
CA VAL A 172 1.95 -3.43 8.62
C VAL A 172 0.63 -2.65 8.82
N TYR A 173 -0.14 -2.93 9.87
CA TYR A 173 -1.42 -2.26 10.14
C TYR A 173 -1.34 -1.41 11.42
N SER A 174 -0.37 -0.51 11.47
CA SER A 174 -0.18 0.44 12.56
C SER A 174 -0.87 1.80 12.30
N SER A 175 -0.87 2.68 13.29
CA SER A 175 -1.52 4.00 13.19
C SER A 175 -0.81 4.98 12.25
N TRP A 176 0.44 4.73 11.88
CA TRP A 176 1.24 5.54 10.97
C TRP A 176 2.17 4.64 10.16
N GLN A 177 1.55 3.77 9.37
CA GLN A 177 2.28 2.78 8.59
C GLN A 177 3.00 3.47 7.43
N CYS A 178 4.29 3.15 7.26
CA CYS A 178 5.00 3.45 6.02
C CYS A 178 4.84 2.26 5.08
N PHE A 179 4.26 2.47 3.91
CA PHE A 179 4.08 1.45 2.89
C PHE A 179 4.81 1.88 1.62
N ARG A 180 5.76 1.07 1.14
CA ARG A 180 6.65 1.48 0.05
C ARG A 180 5.85 1.63 -1.25
N THR A 181 6.01 2.76 -1.93
CA THR A 181 5.23 3.08 -3.13
C THR A 181 5.70 2.26 -4.34
N ILE A 182 4.86 2.22 -5.38
CA ILE A 182 5.27 1.78 -6.72
C ILE A 182 6.51 2.59 -7.18
N PHE A 183 7.39 1.93 -7.94
CA PHE A 183 8.68 2.44 -8.43
C PHE A 183 9.73 2.78 -7.36
N SER A 184 9.38 2.68 -6.07
CA SER A 184 10.31 2.92 -4.98
C SER A 184 11.04 1.65 -4.53
N THR A 185 12.27 1.84 -4.07
CA THR A 185 13.15 0.87 -3.46
C THR A 185 13.46 1.21 -1.99
N LYS A 186 14.15 0.31 -1.29
CA LYS A 186 14.75 0.59 0.03
C LYS A 186 16.11 1.24 -0.23
N VAL A 187 16.57 2.06 0.71
CA VAL A 187 17.92 2.65 0.63
C VAL A 187 18.96 1.56 0.41
N ASN A 188 19.87 1.77 -0.56
CA ASN A 188 20.94 0.84 -0.93
C ASN A 188 20.44 -0.54 -1.41
N GLN A 189 19.26 -0.60 -2.04
CA GLN A 189 18.77 -1.81 -2.71
C GLN A 189 18.41 -1.50 -4.17
N ASP A 190 18.63 -2.48 -5.05
CA ASP A 190 18.34 -2.36 -6.48
C ASP A 190 17.08 -3.13 -6.88
N ARG A 191 16.09 -3.17 -5.98
CA ARG A 191 14.79 -3.82 -6.21
C ARG A 191 13.66 -2.84 -5.89
N TRP A 192 12.97 -2.40 -6.93
CA TRP A 192 11.83 -1.50 -6.82
C TRP A 192 10.53 -2.28 -6.99
N PHE A 193 9.45 -1.74 -6.43
CA PHE A 193 8.13 -2.32 -6.65
C PHE A 193 7.62 -2.02 -8.06
N VAL A 194 7.34 -3.08 -8.83
CA VAL A 194 6.73 -3.01 -10.17
C VAL A 194 5.56 -4.01 -10.29
N PRO A 195 4.56 -3.73 -11.13
CA PRO A 195 3.46 -4.68 -11.37
C PRO A 195 3.95 -6.02 -11.94
N ILE A 196 3.46 -7.15 -11.41
CA ILE A 196 3.74 -8.49 -11.97
C ILE A 196 2.98 -8.70 -13.29
N HIS A 197 1.76 -8.17 -13.36
CA HIS A 197 0.92 -8.19 -14.55
C HIS A 197 0.31 -6.80 -14.73
N PRO A 198 1.01 -5.88 -15.42
CA PRO A 198 0.45 -4.56 -15.69
C PRO A 198 -0.83 -4.75 -16.51
N LYS A 199 -1.97 -4.44 -15.91
CA LYS A 199 -3.24 -4.40 -16.62
C LYS A 199 -3.28 -3.09 -17.41
N VAL A 200 -3.68 -3.18 -18.68
CA VAL A 200 -3.70 -2.04 -19.62
C VAL A 200 -4.51 -0.84 -19.11
N ASN A 201 -5.47 -1.08 -18.22
CA ASN A 201 -6.42 -0.07 -17.75
C ASN A 201 -6.10 0.48 -16.35
N PHE A 202 -4.98 0.09 -15.72
CA PHE A 202 -4.64 0.59 -14.39
C PHE A 202 -3.53 1.64 -14.44
N GLU A 203 -3.78 2.78 -13.82
CA GLU A 203 -2.78 3.85 -13.66
C GLU A 203 -1.87 3.57 -12.46
N ALA A 204 -0.64 4.08 -12.47
CA ALA A 204 0.32 3.84 -11.38
C ALA A 204 -0.17 4.37 -10.02
N LYS A 205 -0.97 5.43 -9.98
CA LYS A 205 -1.61 5.92 -8.75
C LYS A 205 -2.57 4.91 -8.12
N GLU A 206 -3.14 4.01 -8.93
CA GLU A 206 -3.97 2.90 -8.45
C GLU A 206 -3.16 1.80 -7.77
N TYR A 207 -1.88 2.00 -7.46
CA TYR A 207 -1.15 1.14 -6.54
C TYR A 207 -0.96 1.76 -5.14
N PHE A 208 -1.37 3.01 -4.93
CA PHE A 208 -1.38 3.63 -3.60
C PHE A 208 -2.57 3.14 -2.79
N VAL A 209 -2.34 2.58 -1.61
CA VAL A 209 -3.39 2.06 -0.73
C VAL A 209 -4.40 3.16 -0.33
N THR A 210 -3.92 4.40 -0.28
CA THR A 210 -4.69 5.59 0.07
C THR A 210 -5.43 6.25 -1.11
N TYR A 211 -5.22 5.78 -2.35
CA TYR A 211 -5.95 6.30 -3.51
C TYR A 211 -7.36 5.69 -3.57
N ILE A 212 -8.37 6.56 -3.48
CA ILE A 212 -9.79 6.21 -3.56
C ILE A 212 -10.43 7.16 -4.58
N PRO A 213 -10.71 6.71 -5.82
CA PRO A 213 -11.09 7.59 -6.92
C PRO A 213 -12.44 8.31 -6.71
N ASP A 214 -13.38 7.65 -6.02
CA ASP A 214 -14.72 8.18 -5.77
C ASP A 214 -15.14 7.86 -4.33
N LEU A 215 -14.62 8.63 -3.38
CA LEU A 215 -14.86 8.39 -1.95
C LEU A 215 -16.35 8.49 -1.59
N ASP A 216 -17.11 9.35 -2.27
CA ASP A 216 -18.52 9.61 -1.96
C ASP A 216 -19.43 8.42 -2.33
N ASN A 217 -19.07 7.67 -3.37
CA ASN A 217 -19.82 6.48 -3.80
C ASN A 217 -19.20 5.15 -3.34
N THR A 218 -18.08 5.19 -2.60
CA THR A 218 -17.40 3.99 -2.13
C THR A 218 -18.00 3.49 -0.80
N ARG A 219 -18.40 2.21 -0.75
CA ARG A 219 -18.87 1.59 0.50
C ARG A 219 -17.73 1.50 1.52
N VAL A 220 -17.94 2.04 2.71
CA VAL A 220 -16.97 1.90 3.82
C VAL A 220 -17.31 0.68 4.66
N ILE A 221 -16.42 -0.30 4.71
CA ILE A 221 -16.50 -1.48 5.56
C ILE A 221 -16.07 -1.11 6.97
N LYS A 222 -16.97 -1.35 7.92
CA LYS A 222 -16.80 -1.09 9.36
C LYS A 222 -16.56 -2.39 10.11
N LEU A 223 -16.12 -2.28 11.36
CA LEU A 223 -15.90 -3.46 12.21
C LEU A 223 -17.20 -4.26 12.42
N THR A 224 -18.35 -3.57 12.49
CA THR A 224 -19.68 -4.18 12.63
C THR A 224 -20.14 -4.95 11.40
N ASP A 225 -19.54 -4.71 10.23
CA ASP A 225 -19.86 -5.43 8.99
C ASP A 225 -19.11 -6.77 8.90
N LEU A 226 -18.14 -7.00 9.77
CA LEU A 226 -17.29 -8.19 9.76
C LEU A 226 -17.81 -9.26 10.72
N PRO A 227 -17.62 -10.56 10.41
CA PRO A 227 -17.89 -11.64 11.35
C PRO A 227 -17.16 -11.41 12.69
N GLN A 228 -17.83 -11.77 13.80
CA GLN A 228 -17.25 -11.77 15.15
C GLN A 228 -16.29 -12.94 15.38
#